data_AF-Q4S7C0-F1
#
_entry.id   AF-Q4S7C0-F1
#
_cell.length_a   1.000
_cell.length_b   1.000
_cell.length_c   1.000
_cell.angle_alpha   90.00
_cell.angle_beta   90.00
_cell.angle_gamma   90.00
#
_symmetry.space_group_name_H-M   'P 1'
#
loop_
_entity.id
_entity.type
_entity.pdbx_description
1 polymer ?
#
loop_
_entity_poly.entity_id
_entity_poly.type
_entity_poly.pdbx_seq_one_letter_code
_entity_poly.pdbx_strand_id
1 'polypeptide(L)'
;VENGQLPDPANWGVSDVVNYFKATGFEEQASAFQDQEIDGKSLLLMTRNDVLTGLSIKLGPALKIYEYHVKPLQTQHLKSNAA
;
A
#
# COMPACT_ATOMS: atom_id res chain seq x y z
N VAL A 1 -18.24 -3.07 -11.73
CA VAL A 1 -17.59 -3.36 -10.42
C VAL A 1 -18.31 -4.55 -9.80
N GLU A 2 -17.86 -5.76 -10.09
CA GLU A 2 -18.44 -6.97 -9.49
C GLU A 2 -17.87 -7.16 -8.07
N ASN A 3 -18.77 -7.19 -7.08
CA ASN A 3 -18.56 -7.67 -5.70
C ASN A 3 -17.70 -6.85 -4.73
N GLY A 4 -17.31 -5.61 -5.05
CA GLY A 4 -16.66 -4.70 -4.06
C GLY A 4 -15.29 -5.16 -3.56
N GLN A 5 -14.73 -6.22 -4.16
CA GLN A 5 -13.38 -6.70 -3.87
C GLN A 5 -12.41 -5.86 -4.71
N LEU A 6 -11.47 -5.20 -4.05
CA LEU A 6 -10.40 -4.49 -4.74
C LEU A 6 -9.60 -5.48 -5.60
N PRO A 7 -9.19 -5.09 -6.83
CA PRO A 7 -8.33 -5.93 -7.66
C PRO A 7 -7.03 -6.25 -6.92
N ASP A 8 -6.45 -7.41 -7.21
CA ASP A 8 -5.18 -7.84 -6.59
C ASP A 8 -4.11 -6.73 -6.72
N PRO A 9 -3.51 -6.28 -5.59
CA PRO A 9 -2.47 -5.26 -5.59
C PRO A 9 -1.28 -5.58 -6.50
N ALA A 10 -1.02 -6.85 -6.83
CA ALA A 10 0.06 -7.22 -7.76
C ALA A 10 -0.07 -6.61 -9.16
N ASN A 11 -1.27 -6.14 -9.53
CA ASN A 11 -1.56 -5.49 -10.81
C ASN A 11 -1.67 -3.96 -10.71
N TRP A 12 -1.49 -3.38 -9.53
CA TRP A 12 -1.60 -1.93 -9.32
C TRP A 12 -0.38 -1.20 -9.89
N GLY A 13 -0.62 -0.15 -10.66
CA GLY A 13 0.40 0.84 -10.98
C GLY A 13 0.59 1.83 -9.83
N VAL A 14 1.56 2.74 -9.97
CA VAL A 14 1.82 3.79 -8.98
C VAL A 14 0.56 4.62 -8.68
N SER A 15 -0.19 5.00 -9.71
CA SER A 15 -1.42 5.78 -9.52
C SER A 15 -2.50 5.04 -8.73
N ASP A 16 -2.60 3.73 -8.86
CA ASP A 16 -3.56 2.92 -8.10
C ASP A 16 -3.18 2.87 -6.62
N VAL A 17 -1.89 2.72 -6.31
CA VAL A 17 -1.37 2.78 -4.92
C VAL A 17 -1.67 4.14 -4.29
N VAL A 18 -1.38 5.23 -5.02
CA VAL A 18 -1.65 6.60 -4.57
C VAL A 18 -3.14 6.81 -4.32
N ASN A 19 -3.99 6.41 -5.27
CA ASN A 19 -5.44 6.56 -5.18
C ASN A 19 -6.02 5.74 -4.02
N TYR A 20 -5.50 4.53 -3.79
CA TYR A 20 -5.88 3.71 -2.66
C TYR A 20 -5.59 4.42 -1.33
N PHE A 21 -4.38 4.93 -1.12
CA PHE A 21 -4.04 5.61 0.14
C PHE A 21 -4.78 6.93 0.34
N LYS A 22 -5.08 7.66 -0.74
CA LYS A 22 -6.01 8.81 -0.67
C LYS A 22 -7.40 8.38 -0.20
N ALA A 23 -7.97 7.34 -0.82
CA ALA A 23 -9.30 6.85 -0.50
C ALA A 23 -9.43 6.27 0.93
N THR A 24 -8.33 5.79 1.51
CA THR A 24 -8.29 5.27 2.88
C THR A 24 -7.93 6.31 3.94
N GLY A 25 -7.85 7.60 3.57
CA GLY A 25 -7.68 8.71 4.51
C GLY A 25 -6.24 9.14 4.75
N PHE A 26 -5.29 8.72 3.90
CA PHE A 26 -3.87 9.10 3.96
C PHE A 26 -3.49 10.02 2.79
N GLU A 27 -4.36 10.96 2.42
CA GLU A 27 -4.16 11.83 1.26
C GLU A 27 -2.85 12.62 1.31
N GLU A 28 -2.47 13.13 2.49
CA GLU A 28 -1.21 13.84 2.69
C GLU A 28 0.01 12.93 2.48
N GLN A 29 -0.08 11.65 2.84
CA GLN A 29 1.03 10.69 2.76
C GLN A 29 1.11 9.98 1.40
N ALA A 30 0.03 9.99 0.62
CA ALA A 30 -0.04 9.32 -0.67
C ALA A 30 1.00 9.84 -1.67
N SER A 31 1.39 11.13 -1.55
CA SER A 31 2.47 11.73 -2.35
C SER A 31 3.81 11.00 -2.20
N ALA A 32 4.15 10.51 -1.00
CA ALA A 32 5.39 9.78 -0.78
C ALA A 32 5.48 8.49 -1.60
N PHE A 33 4.34 7.81 -1.83
CA PHE A 33 4.29 6.63 -2.70
C PHE A 33 4.48 7.01 -4.18
N GLN A 34 3.96 8.17 -4.59
CA GLN A 34 4.16 8.70 -5.94
C GLN A 34 5.64 9.08 -6.17
N ASP A 35 6.25 9.80 -5.23
CA ASP A 35 7.62 10.31 -5.32
C ASP A 35 8.66 9.20 -5.33
N GLN A 36 8.38 8.10 -4.64
CA GLN A 36 9.23 6.90 -4.59
C GLN A 36 8.85 5.86 -5.68
N GLU A 37 7.92 6.20 -6.58
CA GLU A 37 7.46 5.33 -7.67
C GLU A 37 6.99 3.94 -7.20
N ILE A 38 6.31 3.89 -6.05
CA ILE A 38 5.85 2.64 -5.45
C ILE A 38 4.63 2.12 -6.22
N ASP A 39 4.85 1.11 -7.04
CA ASP A 39 3.79 0.30 -7.65
C ASP A 39 3.31 -0.81 -6.70
N GLY A 40 2.29 -1.55 -7.12
CA GLY A 40 1.69 -2.59 -6.30
C GLY A 40 2.63 -3.75 -5.95
N LYS A 41 3.51 -4.14 -6.87
CA LYS A 41 4.52 -5.19 -6.61
C LYS A 41 5.52 -4.72 -5.57
N SER A 42 6.00 -3.50 -5.68
CA SER A 42 6.92 -2.89 -4.72
C SER A 42 6.24 -2.77 -3.35
N LEU A 43 4.98 -2.32 -3.30
CA LEU A 43 4.16 -2.25 -2.09
C LEU A 43 4.06 -3.61 -1.38
N LEU A 44 3.82 -4.68 -2.14
CA LEU A 44 3.71 -6.05 -1.61
C LEU A 44 5.05 -6.58 -1.08
N LEU A 45 6.19 -6.02 -1.49
CA LEU A 45 7.52 -6.38 -1.02
C LEU A 45 8.05 -5.47 0.10
N MET A 46 7.40 -4.34 0.36
CA MET A 46 7.84 -3.40 1.40
C MET A 46 7.90 -4.08 2.77
N THR A 47 9.04 -3.91 3.43
CA THR A 47 9.21 -4.29 4.83
C THR A 47 8.66 -3.19 5.74
N ARG A 48 8.54 -3.52 7.03
CA ARG A 48 8.20 -2.53 8.06
C ARG A 48 9.16 -1.34 8.04
N ASN A 49 10.45 -1.58 7.86
CA ASN A 49 11.44 -0.50 7.88
C ASN A 49 11.29 0.42 6.66
N ASP A 50 11.01 -0.12 5.48
CA ASP A 50 10.80 0.68 4.27
C ASP A 50 9.67 1.69 4.45
N VAL A 51 8.56 1.28 5.09
CA VAL A 51 7.44 2.17 5.37
C VAL A 51 7.77 3.19 6.46
N LEU A 52 8.43 2.76 7.54
CA LEU A 52 8.69 3.62 8.70
C LEU A 52 9.80 4.65 8.48
N THR A 53 10.77 4.36 7.61
CA THR A 53 11.93 5.24 7.41
C THR A 53 12.18 5.61 5.95
N GLY A 54 11.78 4.76 4.98
CA GLY A 54 12.06 4.97 3.56
C GLY A 54 11.17 6.02 2.89
N LEU A 55 9.92 6.16 3.34
CA LEU A 55 8.95 7.09 2.72
C LEU A 55 9.00 8.52 3.27
N SER A 56 9.86 8.83 4.24
CA SER A 56 9.92 10.15 4.90
C SER A 56 8.57 10.63 5.50
N ILE A 57 7.70 9.68 5.88
CA ILE A 57 6.41 9.94 6.54
C ILE A 57 6.61 10.03 8.06
N LYS A 58 5.84 10.90 8.74
CA LYS A 58 5.84 10.96 10.21
C LYS A 58 5.51 9.59 10.82
N LEU A 59 6.18 9.25 11.93
CA LEU A 59 6.09 7.93 12.56
C LEU A 59 4.66 7.43 12.83
N GLY A 60 3.79 8.31 13.35
CA GLY A 60 2.40 7.95 13.67
C GLY A 60 1.61 7.44 12.45
N PRO A 61 1.47 8.26 11.38
CA PRO A 61 0.89 7.82 10.11
C PRO A 61 1.59 6.60 9.50
N ALA A 62 2.93 6.55 9.50
CA ALA A 62 3.68 5.43 8.92
C ALA A 62 3.36 4.09 9.60
N LEU A 63 3.24 4.07 10.93
CA LEU A 63 2.81 2.90 11.69
C LEU A 63 1.41 2.43 11.28
N LYS A 64 0.47 3.38 11.09
CA LYS A 64 -0.89 3.04 10.68
C LYS A 64 -0.94 2.48 9.26
N ILE A 65 -0.19 3.09 8.33
CA ILE A 65 -0.07 2.63 6.95
C ILE A 65 0.45 1.20 6.91
N TYR A 66 1.51 0.88 7.66
CA TYR A 66 2.06 -0.46 7.67
C TYR A 66 1.09 -1.49 8.26
N GLU A 67 0.58 -1.26 9.48
CA GLU A 67 -0.22 -2.26 10.20
C GLU A 67 -1.63 -2.45 9.61
N TYR A 68 -2.26 -1.39 9.11
CA TYR A 68 -3.66 -1.44 8.65
C TYR A 68 -3.82 -1.52 7.13
N HIS A 69 -2.78 -1.27 6.34
CA HIS A 69 -2.88 -1.32 4.88
C HIS A 69 -1.84 -2.23 4.24
N VAL A 70 -0.55 -1.97 4.39
CA VAL A 70 0.49 -2.74 3.69
C VAL A 70 0.44 -4.22 4.08
N LYS A 71 0.50 -4.51 5.37
CA LYS A 71 0.50 -5.89 5.88
C LYS A 71 -0.81 -6.65 5.57
N PRO A 72 -2.01 -6.05 5.69
CA PRO A 72 -3.24 -6.67 5.21
C PRO A 72 -3.26 -6.97 3.71
N LEU A 73 -2.82 -6.03 2.87
CA LEU A 73 -2.75 -6.24 1.41
C LEU A 73 -1.78 -7.39 1.05
N GLN A 74 -0.63 -7.47 1.72
CA GLN A 74 0.31 -8.60 1.59
C GLN A 74 -0.33 -9.93 1.99
N THR A 75 -1.04 -9.95 3.13
CA THR A 75 -1.70 -11.16 3.63
C THR A 75 -2.80 -11.63 2.68
N GLN A 76 -3.58 -10.71 2.13
CA GLN A 76 -4.63 -11.02 1.16
C GLN A 76 -4.04 -11.61 -0.13
N HIS A 77 -2.97 -11.00 -0.67
CA HIS A 77 -2.30 -11.49 -1.87
C HIS A 77 -1.74 -12.91 -1.69
N LEU A 78 -1.08 -13.19 -0.56
CA LEU A 78 -0.56 -14.53 -0.26
C LEU A 78 -1.67 -15.59 -0.19
N LYS A 79 -2.83 -15.26 0.40
CA LYS A 79 -3.98 -16.17 0.44
C LYS A 79 -4.57 -16.43 -0.95
N SER A 80 -4.59 -15.42 -1.80
CA SER A 80 -5.08 -15.56 -3.18
C SER A 80 -4.17 -16.44 -4.04
N ASN A 81 -2.86 -16.43 -3.81
CA ASN A 81 -1.91 -17.27 -4.54
C ASN A 81 -1.81 -18.71 -4.02
N ALA A 82 -2.29 -18.97 -2.80
CA ALA A 82 -2.27 -20.28 -2.17
C ALA A 82 -3.55 -21.11 -2.43
N ALA A 83 -4.55 -20.52 -3.06
CA ALA A 83 -5.82 -21.14 -3.46
C ALA A 83 -5.79 -21.53 -4.94
#